data_AF-A0A5S3T116-F1
#
_entry.id   AF-A0A5S3T116-F1
#
_cell.length_a   1.000
_cell.length_b   1.000
_cell.length_c   1.000
_cell.angle_alpha   90.00
_cell.angle_beta   90.00
_cell.angle_gamma   90.00
#
_symmetry.space_group_name_H-M   'P 1'
#
loop_
_entity.id
_entity.type
_entity.pdbx_description
1 polymer ?
#
loop_
_entity_poly.entity_id
_entity_poly.type
_entity_poly.pdbx_seq_one_letter_code
_entity_poly.pdbx_strand_id
1 'polypeptide(L)'
;NRNWGVSMKYQLFKASQYLRGWIHYFGIANCYQLCCDLDNWIRRRIRMAYWRQWRRPRTKIDKLKSLGVDIRTAVGCGRTSKGP
;
A
#
# COMPACT_ATOMS: atom_id res chain seq x y z
N ASN A 1 -6.46 13.97 -8.74
CA ASN A 1 -7.82 13.64 -9.19
C ASN A 1 -7.80 12.54 -10.27
N ARG A 2 -7.27 11.34 -9.96
CA ARG A 2 -7.23 10.19 -10.88
C ARG A 2 -7.44 8.91 -10.06
N ASN A 3 -8.70 8.54 -9.82
CA ASN A 3 -9.02 7.21 -9.30
C ASN A 3 -8.99 6.25 -10.49
N TRP A 4 -7.93 5.46 -10.59
CA TRP A 4 -7.85 4.40 -11.58
C TRP A 4 -8.85 3.31 -11.19
N GLY A 5 -9.97 3.20 -11.91
CA GLY A 5 -11.11 2.32 -11.61
C GLY A 5 -10.85 0.82 -11.83
N VAL A 6 -9.62 0.37 -11.64
CA VAL A 6 -9.19 -1.02 -11.81
C VAL A 6 -9.03 -1.71 -10.46
N SER A 7 -9.16 -3.03 -10.46
CA SER A 7 -9.02 -3.83 -9.24
C SER A 7 -7.64 -3.66 -8.61
N MET A 8 -7.58 -3.68 -7.27
CA MET A 8 -6.31 -3.54 -6.53
C MET A 8 -5.29 -4.62 -6.91
N LYS A 9 -5.77 -5.85 -7.18
CA LYS A 9 -4.93 -6.96 -7.65
C LYS A 9 -4.28 -6.63 -8.99
N TYR A 10 -5.02 -6.02 -9.92
CA TYR A 10 -4.49 -5.59 -11.20
C TYR A 10 -3.49 -4.43 -11.06
N GLN A 11 -3.78 -3.46 -10.17
CA GLN A 11 -2.86 -2.36 -9.87
C GLN A 11 -1.52 -2.88 -9.33
N LEU A 12 -1.56 -3.81 -8.37
CA LEU A 12 -0.38 -4.47 -7.82
C LEU A 12 0.38 -5.24 -8.90
N PHE A 13 -0.32 -5.99 -9.74
CA PHE A 13 0.30 -6.73 -10.84
C PHE A 13 1.06 -5.79 -11.78
N LYS A 14 0.42 -4.70 -12.25
CA LYS A 14 1.05 -3.71 -13.12
C LYS A 14 2.23 -3.01 -12.44
N ALA A 15 2.13 -2.69 -11.16
CA ALA A 15 3.22 -2.11 -10.38
C ALA A 15 4.42 -3.08 -10.31
N SER A 16 4.19 -4.36 -9.99
CA SER A 16 5.25 -5.38 -9.96
C SER A 16 5.91 -5.59 -11.32
N GLN A 17 5.16 -5.55 -12.42
CA GLN A 17 5.72 -5.61 -13.78
C GLN A 17 6.65 -4.43 -14.06
N TYR A 18 6.23 -3.21 -13.71
CA TYR A 18 7.05 -2.02 -13.88
C TYR A 18 8.31 -2.07 -13.01
N LEU A 19 8.19 -2.48 -11.74
CA LEU A 19 9.31 -2.59 -10.82
C LEU A 19 10.37 -3.59 -11.29
N ARG A 20 9.97 -4.72 -11.88
CA ARG A 20 10.93 -5.69 -12.46
C ARG A 20 11.75 -5.08 -13.58
N GLY A 21 11.13 -4.36 -14.52
CA GLY A 21 11.85 -3.67 -15.59
C GLY A 21 12.76 -2.57 -15.06
N TRP A 22 12.29 -1.82 -14.06
CA TRP A 22 13.07 -0.78 -13.40
C TRP A 22 14.31 -1.36 -12.69
N ILE A 23 14.15 -2.44 -11.91
CA ILE A 23 15.26 -3.12 -11.24
C ILE A 23 16.24 -3.70 -12.27
N HIS A 24 15.76 -4.23 -13.40
CA HIS A 24 16.66 -4.77 -14.44
C HIS A 24 17.55 -3.67 -15.05
N TYR A 25 17.03 -2.44 -15.18
CA TYR A 25 17.78 -1.30 -15.72
C TYR A 25 18.69 -0.63 -14.67
N PHE A 26 18.18 -0.39 -13.46
CA PHE A 26 18.89 0.34 -12.40
C PHE A 26 19.69 -0.57 -11.44
N GLY A 27 19.52 -1.89 -11.51
CA GLY A 27 20.16 -2.86 -10.62
C GLY A 27 21.68 -2.91 -10.73
N ILE A 28 22.25 -2.44 -11.83
CA ILE A 28 23.70 -2.35 -12.05
C ILE A 28 24.34 -1.29 -11.13
N ALA A 29 23.56 -0.31 -10.63
CA ALA A 29 24.08 0.83 -9.87
C ALA A 29 24.35 0.53 -8.37
N ASN A 30 24.13 -0.70 -7.88
CA ASN A 30 24.53 -1.18 -6.55
C ASN A 30 24.12 -0.30 -5.33
N CYS A 31 23.01 0.45 -5.43
CA CYS A 31 22.49 1.27 -4.32
C CYS A 31 21.45 0.50 -3.49
N TYR A 32 21.90 -0.48 -2.69
CA TYR A 32 21.01 -1.28 -1.83
C TYR A 32 20.15 -0.40 -0.90
N GLN A 33 20.77 0.62 -0.28
CA GLN A 33 20.08 1.54 0.63
C GLN A 33 18.94 2.31 -0.06
N LEU A 34 19.22 2.86 -1.25
CA LEU A 34 18.23 3.60 -2.04
C LEU A 34 17.07 2.70 -2.48
N CYS A 35 17.35 1.45 -2.83
CA CYS A 35 16.33 0.46 -3.17
C CYS A 35 15.42 0.15 -1.97
N CYS A 36 15.98 0.02 -0.75
CA CYS A 36 15.20 -0.18 0.47
C CYS A 36 14.29 1.02 0.78
N ASP A 37 14.80 2.24 0.64
CA ASP A 37 14.00 3.45 0.87
C ASP A 37 12.88 3.60 -0.15
N LEU A 38 13.17 3.29 -1.42
CA LEU A 38 12.17 3.27 -2.48
C LEU A 38 11.10 2.21 -2.23
N ASP A 39 11.49 1.00 -1.84
CA ASP A 39 10.54 -0.07 -1.51
C ASP A 39 9.64 0.30 -0.33
N ASN A 40 10.21 0.92 0.72
CA ASN A 40 9.44 1.46 1.84
C ASN A 40 8.41 2.51 1.39
N TRP A 41 8.81 3.41 0.51
CA TRP A 41 7.93 4.43 -0.07
C TRP A 41 6.81 3.81 -0.92
N ILE A 42 7.12 2.80 -1.73
CA ILE A 42 6.16 2.06 -2.55
C ILE A 42 5.15 1.34 -1.65
N ARG A 43 5.60 0.62 -0.61
CA ARG A 43 4.71 -0.04 0.36
C ARG A 43 3.81 0.95 1.07
N ARG A 44 4.30 2.16 1.40
CA ARG A 44 3.47 3.24 1.94
C ARG A 44 2.38 3.65 0.95
N ARG A 45 2.72 3.87 -0.33
CA ARG A 45 1.74 4.19 -1.38
C ARG A 45 0.68 3.10 -1.58
N ILE A 46 1.06 1.83 -1.55
CA ILE A 46 0.13 0.70 -1.64
C ILE A 46 -0.84 0.71 -0.44
N ARG A 47 -0.33 0.89 0.78
CA ARG A 47 -1.18 1.00 1.98
C ARG A 47 -2.17 2.17 1.87
N MET A 48 -1.75 3.33 1.36
CA MET A 48 -2.64 4.46 1.09
C MET A 48 -3.77 4.09 0.13
N ALA A 49 -3.47 3.31 -0.92
CA ALA A 49 -4.45 2.88 -1.90
C ALA A 49 -5.52 1.97 -1.28
N TYR A 50 -5.11 0.97 -0.48
CA TYR A 50 -6.03 0.16 0.32
C TYR A 50 -6.86 1.00 1.29
N TRP A 51 -6.24 1.96 1.97
CA TRP A 51 -6.93 2.83 2.92
C TRP A 51 -8.01 3.71 2.27
N ARG A 52 -7.75 4.19 1.05
CA ARG A 52 -8.73 4.93 0.24
C ARG A 52 -9.84 4.02 -0.30
N GLN A 53 -9.52 2.76 -0.62
CA GLN A 53 -10.51 1.77 -1.04
C GLN A 53 -11.47 1.43 0.10
N TRP A 54 -10.98 1.36 1.34
CA TRP A 54 -11.80 1.14 2.54
C TRP A 54 -12.45 2.44 3.01
N ARG A 55 -13.43 2.94 2.26
CA ARG A 55 -14.06 4.24 2.51
C ARG A 55 -14.73 4.35 3.89
N ARG A 56 -15.33 3.28 4.40
CA ARG A 56 -16.09 3.28 5.67
C ARG A 56 -15.20 2.85 6.84
N PRO A 57 -15.28 3.52 8.01
CA PRO A 57 -14.54 3.12 9.22
C PRO A 57 -14.77 1.66 9.62
N ARG A 58 -16.02 1.17 9.52
CA ARG A 58 -16.36 -0.22 9.80
C ARG A 58 -15.60 -1.20 8.91
N THR A 59 -15.57 -0.93 7.59
CA THR A 59 -14.83 -1.75 6.62
C THR A 59 -13.32 -1.75 6.89
N LYS A 60 -12.75 -0.63 7.34
CA LYS A 60 -11.33 -0.59 7.76
C LYS A 60 -11.08 -1.51 8.94
N ILE A 61 -11.92 -1.43 9.98
CA ILE A 61 -11.79 -2.24 11.19
C ILE A 61 -11.94 -3.73 10.84
N ASP A 62 -12.96 -4.11 10.06
CA ASP A 62 -13.19 -5.50 9.68
C ASP A 62 -12.03 -6.08 8.86
N LYS A 63 -11.49 -5.27 7.92
CA LYS A 63 -10.32 -5.69 7.13
C LYS A 63 -9.05 -5.80 7.98
N LEU A 64 -8.80 -4.86 8.89
CA LEU A 64 -7.68 -4.94 9.81
C LEU A 64 -7.77 -6.17 10.73
N LYS A 65 -8.97 -6.48 11.25
CA LYS A 65 -9.21 -7.72 12.01
C LYS A 65 -8.94 -8.97 11.19
N SER A 66 -9.41 -9.02 9.94
CA SER A 66 -9.15 -10.16 9.04
C SER A 66 -7.65 -10.35 8.71
N LEU A 67 -6.85 -9.29 8.86
CA LEU A 67 -5.39 -9.31 8.69
C LEU A 67 -4.64 -9.65 10.00
N GLY A 68 -5.36 -9.93 11.10
CA GLY A 68 -4.76 -10.30 12.38
C GLY A 68 -4.32 -9.12 13.26
N VAL A 69 -4.73 -7.89 12.93
CA VAL A 69 -4.42 -6.72 13.77
C VAL A 69 -5.27 -6.76 15.04
N ASP A 70 -4.65 -6.48 16.19
CA ASP A 70 -5.34 -6.37 17.47
C ASP A 70 -6.56 -5.42 17.40
N ILE A 71 -7.64 -5.79 18.09
CA ILE A 71 -8.93 -5.09 18.01
C ILE A 71 -8.79 -3.63 18.48
N ARG A 72 -8.02 -3.36 19.53
CA ARG A 72 -7.86 -1.98 20.06
C ARG A 72 -7.13 -1.12 19.04
N THR A 73 -6.07 -1.66 18.44
CA THR A 73 -5.30 -1.00 17.39
C THR A 73 -6.14 -0.77 16.13
N ALA A 74 -6.91 -1.78 15.71
CA ALA A 74 -7.78 -1.69 14.54
C ALA A 74 -8.88 -0.62 14.70
N VAL A 75 -9.50 -0.54 15.89
CA VAL A 75 -10.52 0.47 16.21
C VAL A 75 -9.92 1.87 16.27
N GLY A 76 -8.75 2.04 16.88
CA GLY A 76 -8.03 3.31 16.93
C GLY A 76 -7.67 3.82 15.53
N CYS A 77 -7.07 2.97 14.70
CA CYS A 77 -6.73 3.32 13.32
C CYS A 77 -7.98 3.52 12.44
N GLY A 78 -9.06 2.77 12.64
CA GLY A 78 -10.28 2.91 11.85
C GLY A 78 -11.08 4.18 12.14
N ARG A 79 -11.09 4.65 13.40
CA ARG A 79 -11.81 5.85 13.86
C ARG A 79 -11.03 7.15 13.71
N THR A 80 -9.73 7.08 13.43
CA THR A 80 -8.90 8.28 13.34
C THR A 80 -9.34 9.19 12.19
N SER A 81 -9.46 10.49 12.48
CA SER A 81 -9.68 11.55 11.49
C SER A 81 -8.40 11.93 10.76
N LYS A 82 -7.25 11.43 11.23
CA LYS A 82 -5.99 11.53 10.51
C LYS A 82 -6.15 10.69 9.24
N GLY A 83 -6.18 11.38 8.10
CA GLY A 83 -6.10 10.72 6.80
C GLY A 83 -4.86 9.83 6.71
N PRO A 84 -4.80 8.95 5.70
CA PRO A 84 -3.61 8.13 5.49
C PRO A 84 -2.36 9.01 5.24
#